data_AF-A0A4Z0H029-F1
#
_entry.id   AF-A0A4Z0H029-F1
#
_cell.length_a   1.000
_cell.length_b   1.000
_cell.length_c   1.000
_cell.angle_alpha   90.00
_cell.angle_beta   90.00
_cell.angle_gamma   90.00
#
_symmetry.space_group_name_H-M   'P 1'
#
loop_
_entity.id
_entity.type
_entity.pdbx_description
1 polymer ?
#
loop_
_entity_poly.entity_id
_entity_poly.type
_entity_poly.pdbx_seq_one_letter_code
_entity_poly.pdbx_strand_id
1 'polypeptide(L)'
;MNEDWLAIQQQVKQDFFDSISKYELARIAQLFQLKIPGFSNRKFPQAPEPILKKKVVKMIDTVTDLEIFFKEFTGDSYDELEDADYATFLLETNLKEDISPTRKLMLLAVLFPDHYMGVREQVLENIHKEVEAFHGLQEYSLEDLLDVHVEKQSEAFDTSLEAFLEGVEDTVETEPGTLEGIFESAYEDVREGRVLQLLQQYDFEDEVISETARARLYQLAVTESLAIAHDQKEQQYAELKQAMDEQAAAVTKEKKESKRKEALNEKLKEKEEEAERLKLEHEAAYQEVTDELSRLDGQLEEARETVQKLESERDDSSFSVIDEEDPFFFITTGDPKAFEAFLPASKLSSYNTDLTFAEQFKSLPQSKLAIIDSNGLSSKHILKIQSFLNRKKVSYKFVSGSPERIFRSIIYYLEGDASDEQ
;
A
#
# COMPACT_ATOMS: atom_id res chain seq x y z
N MET A 1 68.81 17.01 -4.15
CA MET A 1 68.76 15.56 -4.45
C MET A 1 69.79 14.90 -3.58
N ASN A 2 69.35 13.96 -2.76
CA ASN A 2 70.21 13.19 -1.88
C ASN A 2 71.08 12.23 -2.72
N GLU A 3 72.41 12.24 -2.56
CA GLU A 3 73.32 11.41 -3.37
C GLU A 3 73.03 9.91 -3.16
N ASP A 4 72.58 9.54 -1.96
CA ASP A 4 72.26 8.17 -1.57
C ASP A 4 70.98 7.65 -2.26
N TRP A 5 69.96 8.50 -2.44
CA TRP A 5 68.73 8.14 -3.17
C TRP A 5 69.01 7.77 -4.63
N LEU A 6 69.84 8.58 -5.31
CA LEU A 6 70.14 8.36 -6.73
C LEU A 6 70.83 7.02 -6.97
N ALA A 7 71.60 6.54 -5.98
CA ALA A 7 72.29 5.25 -6.03
C ALA A 7 71.34 4.05 -5.90
N ILE A 8 70.24 4.19 -5.14
CA ILE A 8 69.33 3.07 -4.81
C ILE A 8 68.03 3.06 -5.62
N GLN A 9 67.66 4.16 -6.28
CA GLN A 9 66.34 4.35 -6.91
C GLN A 9 65.89 3.21 -7.85
N GLN A 10 66.81 2.57 -8.58
CA GLN A 10 66.47 1.45 -9.47
C GLN A 10 66.15 0.18 -8.69
N GLN A 11 66.86 -0.04 -7.58
CA GLN A 11 66.61 -1.16 -6.67
C GLN A 11 65.27 -0.97 -5.97
N VAL A 12 65.02 0.22 -5.42
CA VAL A 12 63.74 0.59 -4.79
C VAL A 12 62.58 0.39 -5.75
N LYS A 13 62.73 0.81 -7.02
CA LYS A 13 61.72 0.59 -8.06
C LYS A 13 61.44 -0.89 -8.31
N GLN A 14 62.47 -1.74 -8.33
CA GLN A 14 62.29 -3.18 -8.48
C GLN A 14 61.54 -3.77 -7.29
N ASP A 15 61.98 -3.42 -6.08
CA ASP A 15 61.43 -3.93 -4.83
C ASP A 15 59.97 -3.53 -4.66
N PHE A 16 59.62 -2.30 -5.04
CA PHE A 16 58.24 -1.84 -5.14
C PHE A 16 57.38 -2.72 -6.05
N PHE A 17 57.86 -3.09 -7.25
CA PHE A 17 57.08 -3.94 -8.15
C PHE A 17 57.00 -5.39 -7.70
N ASP A 18 57.94 -5.85 -6.88
CA ASP A 18 57.95 -7.18 -6.31
C ASP A 18 57.01 -7.26 -5.09
N SER A 19 56.83 -6.17 -4.34
CA SER A 19 55.98 -6.13 -3.14
C SER A 19 54.55 -5.61 -3.36
N ILE A 20 54.30 -4.82 -4.42
CA ILE A 20 53.04 -4.11 -4.58
C ILE A 20 51.83 -5.04 -4.80
N SER A 21 50.77 -4.79 -4.03
CA SER A 21 49.52 -5.53 -4.16
C SER A 21 48.70 -5.09 -5.37
N LYS A 22 47.78 -5.97 -5.82
CA LYS A 22 46.79 -5.62 -6.86
C LYS A 22 45.95 -4.40 -6.49
N TYR A 23 45.56 -4.27 -5.22
CA TYR A 23 44.75 -3.15 -4.75
C TYR A 23 45.49 -1.82 -4.87
N GLU A 24 46.77 -1.81 -4.51
CA GLU A 24 47.63 -0.62 -4.66
C GLU A 24 47.88 -0.28 -6.12
N LEU A 25 48.11 -1.28 -6.99
CA LEU A 25 48.20 -1.05 -8.44
C LEU A 25 46.92 -0.39 -9.00
N ALA A 26 45.75 -0.78 -8.51
CA ALA A 26 44.49 -0.14 -8.88
C ALA A 26 44.39 1.30 -8.33
N ARG A 27 44.82 1.53 -7.08
CA ARG A 27 44.84 2.86 -6.45
C ARG A 27 45.77 3.82 -7.21
N ILE A 28 46.97 3.38 -7.58
CA ILE A 28 47.92 4.16 -8.40
C ILE A 28 47.29 4.48 -9.75
N ALA A 29 46.68 3.50 -10.42
CA ALA A 29 46.00 3.74 -11.69
C ALA A 29 44.89 4.79 -11.55
N GLN A 30 44.18 4.84 -10.42
CA GLN A 30 43.18 5.86 -10.12
C GLN A 30 43.80 7.23 -9.84
N LEU A 31 44.81 7.30 -8.97
CA LEU A 31 45.50 8.52 -8.56
C LEU A 31 46.08 9.25 -9.78
N PHE A 32 46.79 8.51 -10.64
CA PHE A 32 47.43 9.03 -11.85
C PHE A 32 46.53 8.98 -13.10
N GLN A 33 45.24 8.66 -12.94
CA GLN A 33 44.23 8.64 -14.01
C GLN A 33 44.65 7.85 -15.26
N LEU A 34 45.26 6.68 -15.07
CA LEU A 34 45.80 5.86 -16.16
C LEU A 34 44.70 5.28 -17.06
N LYS A 35 44.88 5.34 -18.39
CA LYS A 35 43.93 4.74 -19.34
C LYS A 35 44.13 3.22 -19.45
N ILE A 36 43.25 2.46 -18.79
CA ILE A 36 43.17 0.99 -18.87
C ILE A 36 42.08 0.58 -19.86
N PRO A 37 42.41 -0.11 -20.97
CA PRO A 37 41.42 -0.54 -21.96
C PRO A 37 40.32 -1.41 -21.36
N GLY A 38 39.05 -1.07 -21.59
CA GLY A 38 37.90 -1.85 -21.14
C GLY A 38 37.46 -1.58 -19.69
N PHE A 39 38.16 -0.72 -18.95
CA PHE A 39 37.83 -0.38 -17.56
C PHE A 39 37.72 1.13 -17.39
N SER A 40 36.70 1.58 -16.66
CA SER A 40 36.61 2.97 -16.18
C SER A 40 37.34 3.11 -14.84
N ASN A 41 37.74 4.33 -14.42
CA ASN A 41 38.47 4.57 -13.16
C ASN A 41 37.81 3.90 -11.94
N ARG A 42 36.47 3.93 -11.88
CA ARG A 42 35.69 3.28 -10.81
C ARG A 42 35.77 1.75 -10.80
N LYS A 43 36.16 1.14 -11.94
CA LYS A 43 36.25 -0.31 -12.13
C LYS A 43 37.69 -0.83 -12.21
N PHE A 44 38.70 -0.01 -11.89
CA PHE A 44 40.10 -0.47 -11.88
C PHE A 44 40.40 -1.61 -10.91
N PRO A 45 39.78 -1.71 -9.71
CA PRO A 45 39.96 -2.90 -8.85
C PRO A 45 39.54 -4.23 -9.50
N GLN A 46 38.65 -4.18 -10.50
CA GLN A 46 38.18 -5.35 -11.26
C GLN A 46 39.11 -5.71 -12.42
N ALA A 47 40.08 -4.85 -12.77
CA ALA A 47 41.02 -5.13 -13.85
C ALA A 47 42.00 -6.26 -13.46
N PRO A 48 42.39 -7.12 -14.41
CA PRO A 48 43.43 -8.12 -14.18
C PRO A 48 44.76 -7.47 -13.75
N GLU A 49 45.38 -8.03 -12.71
CA GLU A 49 46.65 -7.54 -12.16
C GLU A 49 47.77 -7.39 -13.22
N PRO A 50 47.97 -8.33 -14.17
CA PRO A 50 49.02 -8.17 -15.17
C PRO A 50 48.81 -6.94 -16.07
N ILE A 51 47.56 -6.54 -16.30
CA ILE A 51 47.23 -5.35 -17.10
C ILE A 51 47.52 -4.08 -16.30
N LEU A 52 47.12 -4.06 -15.02
CA LEU A 52 47.42 -2.98 -14.08
C LEU A 52 48.92 -2.78 -13.94
N LYS A 53 49.66 -3.85 -13.61
CA LYS A 53 51.12 -3.86 -13.45
C LYS A 53 51.82 -3.32 -14.69
N LYS A 54 51.46 -3.81 -15.89
CA LYS A 54 52.03 -3.32 -17.15
C LYS A 54 51.81 -1.82 -17.37
N LYS A 55 50.66 -1.28 -16.96
CA LYS A 55 50.34 0.14 -17.13
C LYS A 55 51.07 1.01 -16.12
N VAL A 56 51.14 0.58 -14.86
CA VAL A 56 51.86 1.27 -13.80
C VAL A 56 53.36 1.27 -14.10
N VAL A 57 53.95 0.13 -14.49
CA VAL A 57 55.35 0.03 -14.93
C VAL A 57 55.67 1.04 -16.03
N LYS A 58 54.84 1.08 -17.08
CA LYS A 58 55.06 2.01 -18.18
C LYS A 58 54.97 3.48 -17.75
N MET A 59 54.13 3.81 -16.78
CA MET A 59 54.03 5.17 -16.24
C MET A 59 55.28 5.49 -15.43
N ILE A 60 55.69 4.62 -14.51
CA ILE A 60 56.88 4.82 -13.67
C ILE A 60 58.16 4.90 -14.51
N ASP A 61 58.27 4.13 -15.59
CA ASP A 61 59.37 4.23 -16.58
C ASP A 61 59.46 5.61 -17.25
N THR A 62 58.35 6.37 -17.28
CA THR A 62 58.31 7.72 -17.85
C THR A 62 58.46 8.83 -16.81
N VAL A 63 58.48 8.50 -15.52
CA VAL A 63 58.70 9.47 -14.45
C VAL A 63 60.19 9.79 -14.35
N THR A 64 60.52 11.07 -14.45
CA THR A 64 61.91 11.56 -14.37
C THR A 64 62.48 11.46 -12.95
N ASP A 65 61.64 11.67 -11.94
CA ASP A 65 62.03 11.66 -10.54
C ASP A 65 61.16 10.68 -9.73
N LEU A 66 61.74 9.53 -9.43
CA LEU A 66 61.08 8.48 -8.66
C LEU A 66 60.85 8.91 -7.20
N GLU A 67 61.64 9.85 -6.67
CA GLU A 67 61.46 10.35 -5.31
C GLU A 67 60.09 11.01 -5.17
N ILE A 68 59.77 11.91 -6.12
CA ILE A 68 58.48 12.61 -6.18
C ILE A 68 57.33 11.61 -6.30
N PHE A 69 57.49 10.59 -7.15
CA PHE A 69 56.46 9.57 -7.31
C PHE A 69 56.19 8.80 -6.01
N PHE A 70 57.23 8.41 -5.28
CA PHE A 70 57.04 7.66 -4.04
C PHE A 70 56.48 8.53 -2.92
N LYS A 71 56.88 9.80 -2.82
CA LYS A 71 56.25 10.78 -1.91
C LYS A 71 54.75 10.93 -2.17
N GLU A 72 54.35 11.07 -3.43
CA GLU A 72 52.92 11.14 -3.80
C GLU A 72 52.18 9.82 -3.53
N PHE A 73 52.85 8.68 -3.67
CA PHE A 73 52.27 7.37 -3.40
C PHE A 73 52.01 7.13 -1.90
N THR A 74 52.93 7.58 -1.05
CA THR A 74 52.82 7.48 0.41
C THR A 74 51.89 8.53 1.00
N GLY A 75 51.73 9.68 0.33
CA GLY A 75 50.74 10.71 0.69
C GLY A 75 51.04 11.33 2.06
N ASP A 76 49.97 11.63 2.82
CA ASP A 76 50.03 12.30 4.13
C ASP A 76 50.99 11.63 5.13
N SER A 77 51.17 10.30 5.04
CA SER A 77 52.11 9.56 5.88
C SER A 77 53.57 9.95 5.67
N TYR A 78 53.94 10.50 4.50
CA TYR A 78 55.28 11.06 4.29
C TYR A 78 55.45 12.37 5.07
N ASP A 79 54.48 13.26 4.96
CA ASP A 79 54.53 14.59 5.59
C ASP A 79 54.54 14.47 7.13
N GLU A 80 53.80 13.50 7.68
CA GLU A 80 53.77 13.21 9.12
C GLU A 80 55.11 12.71 9.68
N LEU A 81 55.91 12.01 8.86
CA LEU A 81 57.10 11.28 9.29
C LEU A 81 58.42 11.86 8.76
N GLU A 82 58.38 12.97 8.01
CA GLU A 82 59.56 13.56 7.36
C GLU A 82 60.64 13.97 8.38
N ASP A 83 60.22 14.43 9.56
CA ASP A 83 61.10 14.90 10.64
C ASP A 83 61.38 13.84 11.72
N ALA A 84 60.80 12.64 11.61
CA ALA A 84 60.99 11.57 12.60
C ALA A 84 62.41 11.00 12.52
N ASP A 85 62.98 10.58 13.65
CA ASP A 85 64.20 9.77 13.62
C ASP A 85 63.89 8.31 13.23
N TYR A 86 64.93 7.53 12.90
CA TYR A 86 64.74 6.17 12.39
C TYR A 86 63.99 5.25 13.37
N ALA A 87 64.23 5.39 14.67
CA ALA A 87 63.59 4.55 15.68
C ALA A 87 62.11 4.90 15.84
N THR A 88 61.81 6.19 15.90
CA THR A 88 60.45 6.74 15.95
C THR A 88 59.67 6.37 14.69
N PHE A 89 60.30 6.49 13.52
CA PHE A 89 59.73 6.10 12.24
C PHE A 89 59.28 4.63 12.24
N LEU A 90 60.17 3.70 12.61
CA LEU A 90 59.85 2.27 12.61
C LEU A 90 58.70 1.96 13.59
N LEU A 91 58.66 2.65 14.74
CA LEU A 91 57.63 2.46 15.76
C LEU A 91 56.28 2.98 15.28
N GLU A 92 56.20 4.24 14.88
CA GLU A 92 54.96 4.87 14.45
C GLU A 92 54.36 4.21 13.21
N THR A 93 55.19 3.79 12.26
CA THR A 93 54.71 3.08 11.07
C THR A 93 54.22 1.67 11.38
N ASN A 94 54.87 0.94 12.29
CA ASN A 94 54.38 -0.38 12.71
C ASN A 94 53.01 -0.30 13.38
N LEU A 95 52.75 0.77 14.15
CA LEU A 95 51.49 0.99 14.85
C LEU A 95 50.35 1.52 13.95
N LYS A 96 50.64 1.87 12.68
CA LYS A 96 49.65 2.35 11.70
C LYS A 96 49.23 1.21 10.76
N GLU A 97 48.05 0.61 10.99
CA GLU A 97 47.49 -0.47 10.15
C GLU A 97 47.03 0.01 8.76
N ASP A 98 46.74 1.30 8.62
CA ASP A 98 46.29 1.91 7.36
C ASP A 98 47.43 2.08 6.33
N ILE A 99 48.68 1.97 6.78
CA ILE A 99 49.87 1.97 5.94
C ILE A 99 50.17 0.53 5.50
N SER A 100 49.98 0.25 4.21
CA SER A 100 50.31 -1.06 3.65
C SER A 100 51.80 -1.39 3.77
N PRO A 101 52.19 -2.68 3.78
CA PRO A 101 53.59 -3.08 3.85
C PRO A 101 54.47 -2.51 2.72
N THR A 102 53.91 -2.37 1.50
CA THR A 102 54.61 -1.71 0.38
C THR A 102 54.78 -0.22 0.61
N ARG A 103 53.82 0.47 1.23
CA ARG A 103 53.97 1.87 1.62
C ARG A 103 55.01 2.05 2.72
N LYS A 104 55.05 1.16 3.71
CA LYS A 104 56.10 1.12 4.74
C LYS A 104 57.49 1.01 4.09
N LEU A 105 57.66 0.07 3.16
CA LEU A 105 58.90 -0.09 2.38
C LEU A 105 59.29 1.18 1.60
N MET A 106 58.33 1.85 0.96
CA MET A 106 58.59 3.09 0.19
C MET A 106 58.92 4.27 1.09
N LEU A 107 58.23 4.43 2.22
CA LEU A 107 58.57 5.44 3.23
C LEU A 107 60.00 5.24 3.74
N LEU A 108 60.39 4.00 4.08
CA LEU A 108 61.74 3.67 4.51
C LEU A 108 62.78 4.03 3.43
N ALA A 109 62.52 3.68 2.17
CA ALA A 109 63.44 3.93 1.07
C ALA A 109 63.66 5.43 0.78
N VAL A 110 62.62 6.25 0.94
CA VAL A 110 62.67 7.69 0.66
C VAL A 110 63.24 8.47 1.84
N LEU A 111 62.79 8.17 3.07
CA LEU A 111 63.18 8.91 4.28
C LEU A 111 64.54 8.46 4.83
N PHE A 112 64.86 7.16 4.75
CA PHE A 112 66.09 6.59 5.32
C PHE A 112 66.82 5.69 4.31
N PRO A 113 67.31 6.25 3.17
CA PRO A 113 67.93 5.47 2.09
C PRO A 113 69.14 4.63 2.55
N ASP A 114 69.90 5.12 3.53
CA ASP A 114 71.06 4.39 4.08
C ASP A 114 70.63 3.16 4.89
N HIS A 115 69.58 3.31 5.71
CA HIS A 115 69.06 2.22 6.54
C HIS A 115 68.34 1.18 5.69
N TYR A 116 67.59 1.64 4.68
CA TYR A 116 66.92 0.78 3.70
C TYR A 116 67.84 -0.32 3.17
N MET A 117 69.04 0.04 2.70
CA MET A 117 69.97 -0.94 2.13
C MET A 117 70.43 -2.00 3.14
N GLY A 118 70.53 -1.65 4.43
CA GLY A 118 70.91 -2.58 5.49
C GLY A 118 69.83 -3.58 5.86
N VAL A 119 68.55 -3.20 5.73
CA VAL A 119 67.39 -4.00 6.20
C VAL A 119 66.50 -4.53 5.06
N ARG A 120 66.77 -4.13 3.82
CA ARG A 120 65.97 -4.43 2.62
C ARG A 120 65.57 -5.90 2.49
N GLU A 121 66.53 -6.82 2.62
CA GLU A 121 66.27 -8.26 2.42
C GLU A 121 65.29 -8.80 3.47
N GLN A 122 65.45 -8.38 4.72
CA GLN A 122 64.57 -8.77 5.82
C GLN A 122 63.15 -8.19 5.64
N VAL A 123 63.04 -6.90 5.29
CA VAL A 123 61.72 -6.27 5.04
C VAL A 123 60.99 -6.95 3.88
N LEU A 124 61.69 -7.23 2.78
CA LEU A 124 61.09 -7.95 1.66
C LEU A 124 60.66 -9.36 2.06
N GLU A 125 61.49 -10.10 2.79
CA GLU A 125 61.14 -11.42 3.29
C GLU A 125 59.90 -11.39 4.20
N ASN A 126 59.80 -10.39 5.08
CA ASN A 126 58.65 -10.17 5.96
C ASN A 126 57.37 -9.95 5.14
N ILE A 127 57.42 -9.06 4.14
CA ILE A 127 56.28 -8.78 3.25
C ILE A 127 55.84 -10.06 2.50
N HIS A 128 56.78 -10.85 1.99
CA HIS A 128 56.48 -12.10 1.28
C HIS A 128 55.88 -13.18 2.18
N LYS A 129 56.25 -13.17 3.48
CA LYS A 129 55.71 -14.08 4.50
C LYS A 129 54.39 -13.61 5.11
N GLU A 130 53.87 -12.48 4.65
CA GLU A 130 52.65 -11.86 5.20
C GLU A 130 52.76 -11.56 6.71
N VAL A 131 53.96 -11.18 7.17
CA VAL A 131 54.18 -10.64 8.52
C VAL A 131 54.47 -9.14 8.46
N GLU A 132 54.45 -8.47 9.61
CA GLU A 132 54.68 -7.02 9.71
C GLU A 132 56.00 -6.61 9.04
N ALA A 133 55.98 -5.53 8.25
CA ALA A 133 57.07 -5.21 7.32
C ALA A 133 58.41 -5.02 8.05
N PHE A 134 58.38 -4.36 9.21
CA PHE A 134 59.56 -4.08 10.02
C PHE A 134 59.76 -5.07 11.17
N HIS A 135 59.11 -6.24 11.11
CA HIS A 135 59.29 -7.28 12.11
C HIS A 135 60.76 -7.67 12.28
N GLY A 136 61.25 -7.62 13.53
CA GLY A 136 62.61 -7.97 13.90
C GLY A 136 63.69 -6.95 13.49
N LEU A 137 63.32 -5.74 13.06
CA LEU A 137 64.28 -4.66 12.81
C LEU A 137 64.65 -3.88 14.07
N GLN A 138 63.72 -3.81 15.03
CA GLN A 138 63.91 -3.17 16.31
C GLN A 138 63.09 -3.92 17.35
N GLU A 139 63.72 -4.21 18.50
CA GLU A 139 63.00 -4.63 19.70
C GLU A 139 62.59 -3.37 20.44
N TYR A 140 61.28 -3.17 20.60
CA TYR A 140 60.75 -2.08 21.42
C TYR A 140 60.58 -2.57 22.84
N SER A 141 60.94 -1.73 23.81
CA SER A 141 60.53 -2.00 25.17
C SER A 141 59.03 -1.76 25.30
N LEU A 142 58.41 -2.39 26.30
CA LEU A 142 57.02 -2.10 26.67
C LEU A 142 56.82 -0.60 26.94
N GLU A 143 57.83 0.09 27.48
CA GLU A 143 57.79 1.52 27.75
C GLU A 143 57.65 2.35 26.46
N ASP A 144 58.43 2.01 25.43
CA ASP A 144 58.40 2.71 24.14
C ASP A 144 57.01 2.57 23.46
N LEU A 145 56.43 1.37 23.52
CA LEU A 145 55.09 1.12 22.99
C LEU A 145 54.03 1.91 23.74
N LEU A 146 54.12 1.96 25.07
CA LEU A 146 53.17 2.65 25.93
C LEU A 146 53.23 4.18 25.77
N ASP A 147 54.43 4.74 25.62
CA ASP A 147 54.61 6.19 25.43
C ASP A 147 53.91 6.69 24.16
N VAL A 148 54.04 5.99 23.04
CA VAL A 148 53.37 6.36 21.78
C VAL A 148 51.85 6.25 21.88
N HIS A 149 51.34 5.18 22.51
CA HIS A 149 49.90 5.05 22.72
C HIS A 149 49.35 6.16 23.62
N VAL A 150 50.09 6.55 24.67
CA VAL A 150 49.68 7.65 25.54
C VAL A 150 49.69 8.99 24.83
N GLU A 151 50.70 9.27 24.02
CA GLU A 151 50.80 10.52 23.27
C GLU A 151 49.62 10.68 22.31
N LYS A 152 49.32 9.65 21.51
CA LYS A 152 48.17 9.61 20.60
C LYS A 152 46.83 9.82 21.31
N GLN A 153 46.69 9.32 22.53
CA GLN A 153 45.45 9.37 23.31
C GLN A 153 45.34 10.61 24.20
N SER A 154 46.43 11.36 24.39
CA SER A 154 46.44 12.56 25.23
C SER A 154 45.52 13.66 24.71
N GLU A 155 45.37 13.79 23.39
CA GLU A 155 44.45 14.77 22.79
C GLU A 155 42.97 14.38 23.00
N ALA A 156 42.67 13.08 22.95
CA ALA A 156 41.33 12.54 23.21
C ALA A 156 40.98 12.56 24.70
N PHE A 157 41.99 12.45 25.58
CA PHE A 157 41.85 12.45 27.03
C PHE A 157 41.24 13.75 27.56
N ASP A 158 41.75 14.91 27.15
CA ASP A 158 41.25 16.21 27.64
C ASP A 158 39.76 16.42 27.30
N THR A 159 39.38 16.03 26.08
CA THR A 159 37.98 16.09 25.62
C THR A 159 37.07 15.14 26.41
N SER A 160 37.57 13.93 26.71
CA SER A 160 36.81 12.90 27.42
C SER A 160 36.73 13.17 28.93
N LEU A 161 37.75 13.82 29.50
CA LEU A 161 37.84 14.18 30.92
C LEU A 161 36.81 15.24 31.31
N GLU A 162 36.61 16.26 30.49
CA GLU A 162 35.56 17.28 30.72
C GLU A 162 34.16 16.66 30.74
N ALA A 163 33.89 15.69 29.87
CA ALA A 163 32.59 15.01 29.77
C ALA A 163 32.34 14.00 30.92
N PHE A 164 33.40 13.45 31.50
CA PHE A 164 33.32 12.47 32.58
C PHE A 164 33.07 13.09 33.97
N LEU A 165 33.55 14.31 34.23
CA LEU A 165 33.37 15.02 35.51
C LEU A 165 31.91 15.24 35.92
N GLU A 166 30.93 14.89 35.06
CA GLU A 166 29.49 15.01 35.32
C GLU A 166 28.74 13.70 35.69
N GLY A 167 29.38 12.54 35.89
CA GLY A 167 28.66 11.40 36.48
C GLY A 167 29.34 10.04 36.40
N VAL A 168 29.23 9.24 37.47
CA VAL A 168 29.96 7.98 37.71
C VAL A 168 29.02 6.77 37.87
N GLU A 169 29.60 5.58 37.61
CA GLU A 169 29.20 4.16 37.89
C GLU A 169 28.50 3.45 36.70
N ASP A 170 28.84 2.21 36.27
CA ASP A 170 29.68 1.13 36.82
C ASP A 170 30.07 0.07 35.73
N THR A 171 30.91 -0.90 36.11
CA THR A 171 31.80 -1.84 35.35
C THR A 171 31.20 -3.11 34.67
N VAL A 172 31.94 -3.71 33.72
CA VAL A 172 31.73 -5.08 33.16
C VAL A 172 33.07 -5.82 32.94
N GLU A 173 33.11 -7.11 33.30
CA GLU A 173 34.25 -8.05 33.23
C GLU A 173 34.42 -8.71 31.85
N THR A 174 35.65 -9.09 31.49
CA THR A 174 35.98 -10.10 30.46
C THR A 174 37.37 -10.72 30.73
N GLU A 175 37.76 -11.78 30.00
CA GLU A 175 38.87 -12.73 30.31
C GLU A 175 40.22 -12.46 29.59
N PRO A 176 41.37 -13.01 30.08
CA PRO A 176 42.71 -12.53 29.72
C PRO A 176 43.36 -13.12 28.47
N GLY A 177 44.11 -12.27 27.76
CA GLY A 177 45.24 -12.60 26.89
C GLY A 177 46.58 -12.14 27.50
N THR A 178 47.70 -12.33 26.78
CA THR A 178 49.04 -11.89 27.18
C THR A 178 49.26 -10.42 26.82
N LEU A 179 49.91 -9.63 27.70
CA LEU A 179 50.14 -8.18 27.55
C LEU A 179 50.70 -7.79 26.17
N GLU A 180 51.80 -8.43 25.74
CA GLU A 180 52.44 -8.17 24.44
C GLU A 180 51.50 -8.48 23.27
N GLY A 181 50.77 -9.59 23.32
CA GLY A 181 49.84 -9.98 22.26
C GLY A 181 48.60 -9.08 22.16
N ILE A 182 48.23 -8.36 23.23
CA ILE A 182 47.08 -7.43 23.23
C ILE A 182 47.48 -6.09 22.60
N PHE A 183 48.66 -5.57 22.93
CA PHE A 183 49.20 -4.35 22.31
C PHE A 183 49.63 -4.57 20.85
N GLU A 184 50.14 -5.75 20.51
CA GLU A 184 50.51 -6.10 19.13
C GLU A 184 49.30 -6.34 18.21
N SER A 185 48.12 -6.68 18.74
CA SER A 185 47.01 -7.20 17.92
C SER A 185 45.79 -6.28 17.73
N ALA A 186 45.53 -5.30 18.60
CA ALA A 186 44.50 -4.28 18.34
C ALA A 186 44.40 -3.25 19.47
N TYR A 187 45.09 -2.12 19.31
CA TYR A 187 44.80 -0.91 20.07
C TYR A 187 44.33 0.20 19.11
N GLU A 188 43.23 -0.05 18.43
CA GLU A 188 42.54 0.94 17.60
C GLU A 188 41.30 1.54 18.29
N ASP A 189 40.61 0.77 19.15
CA ASP A 189 39.36 1.21 19.75
C ASP A 189 39.41 1.26 21.29
N VAL A 190 39.54 2.49 21.77
CA VAL A 190 39.49 2.89 23.19
C VAL A 190 38.16 2.47 23.84
N ARG A 191 37.11 2.22 23.05
CA ARG A 191 35.76 1.86 23.51
C ARG A 191 35.65 0.41 23.98
N GLU A 192 36.63 -0.44 23.66
CA GLU A 192 36.61 -1.85 24.05
C GLU A 192 37.20 -2.13 25.45
N GLY A 193 37.81 -1.13 26.09
CA GLY A 193 38.26 -1.21 27.50
C GLY A 193 39.31 -2.26 27.76
N ARG A 194 40.24 -2.46 26.81
CA ARG A 194 41.19 -3.57 26.82
C ARG A 194 42.29 -3.39 27.87
N VAL A 195 42.76 -2.17 28.09
CA VAL A 195 43.73 -1.86 29.17
C VAL A 195 43.05 -1.94 30.54
N LEU A 196 41.79 -1.53 30.65
CA LEU A 196 41.02 -1.72 31.88
C LEU A 196 40.86 -3.19 32.25
N GLN A 197 40.57 -4.06 31.28
CA GLN A 197 40.50 -5.50 31.48
C GLN A 197 41.85 -6.08 31.91
N LEU A 198 42.94 -5.66 31.26
CA LEU A 198 44.30 -6.04 31.64
C LEU A 198 44.60 -5.67 33.10
N LEU A 199 44.28 -4.44 33.52
CA LEU A 199 44.46 -3.96 34.90
C LEU A 199 43.60 -4.72 35.93
N GLN A 200 42.45 -5.27 35.53
CA GLN A 200 41.62 -6.09 36.41
C GLN A 200 42.13 -7.53 36.56
N GLN A 201 42.74 -8.07 35.51
CA GLN A 201 43.12 -9.48 35.42
C GLN A 201 44.52 -9.78 35.94
N TYR A 202 45.44 -8.83 35.80
CA TYR A 202 46.83 -9.00 36.21
C TYR A 202 47.12 -8.20 37.47
N ASP A 203 47.77 -8.86 38.43
CA ASP A 203 48.30 -8.19 39.61
C ASP A 203 49.69 -7.63 39.28
N PHE A 204 49.72 -6.35 38.90
CA PHE A 204 50.95 -5.63 38.53
C PHE A 204 51.86 -5.37 39.74
N GLU A 205 51.49 -5.74 40.97
CA GLU A 205 52.40 -5.68 42.12
C GLU A 205 53.50 -6.74 42.07
N ASP A 206 53.26 -7.88 41.40
CA ASP A 206 54.17 -9.04 41.36
C ASP A 206 55.01 -9.13 40.07
N GLU A 207 54.73 -8.30 39.04
CA GLU A 207 55.47 -8.30 37.77
C GLU A 207 56.63 -7.28 37.74
N VAL A 208 57.71 -7.62 37.01
CA VAL A 208 58.89 -6.75 36.80
C VAL A 208 58.57 -5.69 35.74
N ILE A 209 57.59 -4.84 36.03
CA ILE A 209 57.21 -3.69 35.19
C ILE A 209 57.69 -2.43 35.89
N SER A 210 58.33 -1.53 35.14
CA SER A 210 58.82 -0.27 35.68
C SER A 210 57.68 0.63 36.17
N GLU A 211 57.98 1.53 37.11
CA GLU A 211 57.01 2.52 37.59
C GLU A 211 56.50 3.40 36.44
N THR A 212 57.34 3.68 35.44
CA THR A 212 57.00 4.47 34.25
C THR A 212 55.97 3.75 33.38
N ALA A 213 56.22 2.48 33.01
CA ALA A 213 55.27 1.68 32.25
C ALA A 213 53.93 1.52 32.99
N ARG A 214 53.98 1.34 34.31
CA ARG A 214 52.78 1.27 35.15
C ARG A 214 51.97 2.56 35.13
N ALA A 215 52.65 3.72 35.21
CA ALA A 215 51.98 5.02 35.10
C ALA A 215 51.30 5.22 33.74
N ARG A 216 51.94 4.77 32.63
CA ARG A 216 51.37 4.85 31.29
C ARG A 216 50.17 3.92 31.10
N LEU A 217 50.23 2.70 31.63
CA LEU A 217 49.09 1.78 31.65
C LEU A 217 47.89 2.39 32.39
N TYR A 218 48.11 2.99 33.57
CA TYR A 218 47.03 3.69 34.27
C TYR A 218 46.51 4.89 33.46
N GLN A 219 47.38 5.64 32.78
CA GLN A 219 46.95 6.76 31.96
C GLN A 219 46.04 6.29 30.80
N LEU A 220 46.41 5.22 30.10
CA LEU A 220 45.59 4.61 29.04
C LEU A 220 44.26 4.08 29.59
N ALA A 221 44.29 3.40 30.74
CA ALA A 221 43.08 2.89 31.38
C ALA A 221 42.09 3.99 31.77
N VAL A 222 42.59 5.13 32.27
CA VAL A 222 41.73 6.29 32.52
C VAL A 222 41.16 6.78 31.21
N THR A 223 41.95 6.94 30.14
CA THR A 223 41.42 7.36 28.83
C THR A 223 40.34 6.42 28.30
N GLU A 224 40.53 5.10 28.39
CA GLU A 224 39.51 4.10 28.04
C GLU A 224 38.23 4.27 28.86
N SER A 225 38.36 4.43 30.18
CA SER A 225 37.21 4.62 31.07
C SER A 225 36.39 5.84 30.66
N LEU A 226 37.08 6.94 30.32
CA LEU A 226 36.45 8.19 29.91
C LEU A 226 35.70 8.03 28.58
N ALA A 227 36.30 7.39 27.59
CA ALA A 227 35.70 7.19 26.28
C ALA A 227 34.46 6.27 26.33
N ILE A 228 34.53 5.17 27.09
CA ILE A 228 33.40 4.25 27.28
C ILE A 228 32.23 4.99 27.95
N ALA A 229 32.51 5.77 28.99
CA ALA A 229 31.49 6.56 29.68
C ALA A 229 30.84 7.60 28.73
N HIS A 230 31.64 8.22 27.85
CA HIS A 230 31.13 9.16 26.85
C HIS A 230 30.18 8.49 25.86
N ASP A 231 30.57 7.36 25.29
CA ASP A 231 29.76 6.62 24.32
C ASP A 231 28.42 6.15 24.91
N GLN A 232 28.43 5.69 26.17
CA GLN A 232 27.21 5.32 26.88
C GLN A 232 26.27 6.52 27.08
N LYS A 233 26.81 7.70 27.42
CA LYS A 233 26.01 8.93 27.52
C LYS A 233 25.41 9.32 26.18
N GLU A 234 26.15 9.22 25.08
CA GLU A 234 25.61 9.51 23.74
C GLU A 234 24.48 8.55 23.35
N GLN A 235 24.64 7.25 23.62
CA GLN A 235 23.59 6.26 23.37
C GLN A 235 22.33 6.55 24.19
N GLN A 236 22.48 6.81 25.50
CA GLN A 236 21.35 7.18 26.35
C GLN A 236 20.65 8.46 25.88
N TYR A 237 21.41 9.48 25.45
CA TYR A 237 20.84 10.71 24.90
C TYR A 237 20.07 10.45 23.59
N ALA A 238 20.61 9.60 22.71
CA ALA A 238 19.96 9.21 21.47
C ALA A 238 18.63 8.46 21.74
N GLU A 239 18.64 7.51 22.67
CA GLU A 239 17.44 6.78 23.10
C GLU A 239 16.39 7.70 23.73
N LEU A 240 16.81 8.59 24.63
CA LEU A 240 15.90 9.57 25.26
C LEU A 240 15.28 10.51 24.23
N LYS A 241 16.07 11.00 23.28
CA LYS A 241 15.61 11.85 22.19
C LYS A 241 14.60 11.12 21.31
N GLN A 242 14.86 9.86 20.96
CA GLN A 242 13.92 9.05 20.20
C GLN A 242 12.60 8.85 20.97
N ALA A 243 12.66 8.53 22.26
CA ALA A 243 11.46 8.38 23.10
C ALA A 243 10.64 9.69 23.19
N MET A 244 11.30 10.83 23.30
CA MET A 244 10.64 12.14 23.28
C MET A 244 9.96 12.43 21.94
N ASP A 245 10.61 12.11 20.82
CA ASP A 245 10.04 12.29 19.48
C ASP A 245 8.82 11.38 19.25
N GLU A 246 8.87 10.14 19.71
CA GLU A 246 7.74 9.20 19.68
C GLU A 246 6.56 9.70 20.53
N GLN A 247 6.84 10.21 21.73
CA GLN A 247 5.82 10.79 22.60
C GLN A 247 5.18 12.04 21.96
N ALA A 248 5.98 12.92 21.35
CA ALA A 248 5.49 14.10 20.64
C ALA A 248 4.60 13.71 19.43
N ALA A 249 4.98 12.66 18.69
CA ALA A 249 4.19 12.13 17.60
C ALA A 249 2.85 11.54 18.10
N ALA A 250 2.85 10.81 19.21
CA ALA A 250 1.65 10.26 19.84
C ALA A 250 0.67 11.36 20.27
N VAL A 251 1.16 12.39 20.98
CA VAL A 251 0.35 13.56 21.38
C VAL A 251 -0.25 14.27 20.17
N THR A 252 0.52 14.41 19.09
CA THR A 252 0.04 15.04 17.85
C THR A 252 -1.07 14.22 17.18
N LYS A 253 -0.93 12.88 17.18
CA LYS A 253 -1.95 11.98 16.65
C LYS A 253 -3.23 12.02 17.48
N GLU A 254 -3.11 11.98 18.80
CA GLU A 254 -4.24 12.07 19.72
C GLU A 254 -5.00 13.40 19.55
N LYS A 255 -4.27 14.52 19.43
CA LYS A 255 -4.88 15.83 19.16
C LYS A 255 -5.63 15.89 17.83
N LYS A 256 -5.13 15.22 16.78
CA LYS A 256 -5.83 15.09 15.49
C LYS A 256 -7.10 14.24 15.62
N GLU A 257 -7.03 13.13 16.34
CA GLU A 257 -8.18 12.27 16.57
C GLU A 257 -9.26 12.97 17.41
N SER A 258 -8.86 13.71 18.45
CA SER A 258 -9.78 14.53 19.26
C SER A 258 -10.52 15.56 18.40
N LYS A 259 -9.80 16.33 17.58
CA LYS A 259 -10.42 17.28 16.64
C LYS A 259 -11.36 16.61 15.65
N ARG A 260 -11.03 15.40 15.17
CA ARG A 260 -11.89 14.64 14.27
C ARG A 260 -13.17 14.18 14.97
N LYS A 261 -13.08 13.73 16.24
CA LYS A 261 -14.25 13.37 17.06
C LYS A 261 -15.15 14.58 17.31
N GLU A 262 -14.58 15.73 17.66
CA GLU A 262 -15.35 16.98 17.84
C GLU A 262 -16.12 17.36 16.57
N ALA A 263 -15.45 17.39 15.41
CA ALA A 263 -16.09 17.68 14.14
C ALA A 263 -17.18 16.65 13.74
N LEU A 264 -17.02 15.39 14.16
CA LEU A 264 -18.00 14.34 13.88
C LEU A 264 -19.23 14.49 14.79
N ASN A 265 -19.03 14.85 16.06
CA ASN A 265 -20.12 15.15 16.99
C ASN A 265 -20.93 16.37 16.53
N GLU A 266 -20.26 17.41 16.02
CA GLU A 266 -20.93 18.60 15.49
C GLU A 266 -21.84 18.24 14.30
N LYS A 267 -21.33 17.45 13.35
CA LYS A 267 -22.14 16.92 12.23
C LYS A 267 -23.29 16.02 12.68
N LEU A 268 -23.07 15.22 13.72
CA LEU A 268 -24.10 14.32 14.25
C LEU A 268 -25.24 15.13 14.86
N LYS A 269 -24.90 16.20 15.60
CA LYS A 269 -25.89 17.14 16.14
C LYS A 269 -26.66 17.85 15.04
N GLU A 270 -25.99 18.35 13.99
CA GLU A 270 -26.68 18.94 12.83
C GLU A 270 -27.65 17.95 12.16
N LYS A 271 -27.27 16.68 12.06
CA LYS A 271 -28.12 15.63 11.49
C LYS A 271 -29.30 15.26 12.39
N GLU A 272 -29.12 15.29 13.70
CA GLU A 272 -30.21 15.11 14.66
C GLU A 272 -31.23 16.25 14.55
N GLU A 273 -30.76 17.51 14.50
CA GLU A 273 -31.62 18.68 14.31
C GLU A 273 -32.37 18.63 12.96
N GLU A 274 -31.72 18.19 11.88
CA GLU A 274 -32.36 17.98 10.57
C GLU A 274 -33.42 16.87 10.61
N ALA A 275 -33.13 15.75 11.29
CA ALA A 275 -34.06 14.64 11.42
C ALA A 275 -35.29 15.03 12.25
N GLU A 276 -35.10 15.81 13.31
CA GLU A 276 -36.20 16.32 14.13
C GLU A 276 -37.09 17.27 13.34
N ARG A 277 -36.50 18.18 12.53
CA ARG A 277 -37.25 19.05 11.61
C ARG A 277 -38.07 18.24 10.60
N LEU A 278 -37.45 17.25 9.95
CA LEU A 278 -38.14 16.39 8.97
C LEU A 278 -39.27 15.58 9.61
N LYS A 279 -39.09 15.13 10.85
CA LYS A 279 -40.14 14.44 11.59
C LYS A 279 -41.34 15.35 11.83
N LEU A 280 -41.12 16.59 12.27
CA LEU A 280 -42.18 17.57 12.46
C LEU A 280 -42.90 17.92 11.15
N GLU A 281 -42.16 18.10 10.05
CA GLU A 281 -42.73 18.33 8.72
C GLU A 281 -43.60 17.16 8.26
N HIS A 282 -43.13 15.93 8.46
CA HIS A 282 -43.90 14.72 8.11
C HIS A 282 -45.15 14.58 8.97
N GLU A 283 -45.08 14.87 10.27
CA GLU A 283 -46.22 14.79 11.19
C GLU A 283 -47.30 15.80 10.81
N ALA A 284 -46.91 17.03 10.47
CA ALA A 284 -47.80 18.06 9.94
C ALA A 284 -48.45 17.64 8.60
N ALA A 285 -47.66 17.14 7.65
CA ALA A 285 -48.19 16.66 6.36
C ALA A 285 -49.15 15.47 6.53
N TYR A 286 -48.86 14.56 7.48
CA TYR A 286 -49.74 13.44 7.79
C TYR A 286 -51.08 13.91 8.35
N GLN A 287 -51.07 14.91 9.24
CA GLN A 287 -52.30 15.53 9.75
C GLN A 287 -53.12 16.19 8.64
N GLU A 288 -52.49 16.94 7.74
CA GLU A 288 -53.17 17.56 6.60
C GLU A 288 -53.86 16.52 5.70
N VAL A 289 -53.17 15.42 5.38
CA VAL A 289 -53.76 14.31 4.60
C VAL A 289 -54.91 13.65 5.35
N THR A 290 -54.79 13.49 6.66
CA THR A 290 -55.84 12.87 7.48
C THR A 290 -57.10 13.75 7.53
N ASP A 291 -56.93 15.06 7.66
CA ASP A 291 -58.02 16.03 7.62
C ASP A 291 -58.70 16.05 6.24
N GLU A 292 -57.91 15.97 5.17
CA GLU A 292 -58.45 15.92 3.80
C GLU A 292 -59.21 14.61 3.52
N LEU A 293 -58.71 13.47 4.01
CA LEU A 293 -59.43 12.19 3.95
C LEU A 293 -60.77 12.26 4.69
N SER A 294 -60.79 12.81 5.91
CA SER A 294 -62.02 12.98 6.69
C SER A 294 -63.04 13.86 5.96
N ARG A 295 -62.57 14.94 5.30
CA ARG A 295 -63.41 15.80 4.47
C ARG A 295 -63.98 15.05 3.26
N LEU A 296 -63.16 14.28 2.57
CA LEU A 296 -63.57 13.47 1.41
C LEU A 296 -64.58 12.38 1.80
N ASP A 297 -64.38 11.72 2.94
CA ASP A 297 -65.33 10.73 3.47
C ASP A 297 -66.69 11.38 3.77
N GLY A 298 -66.70 12.58 4.35
CA GLY A 298 -67.93 13.36 4.54
C GLY A 298 -68.65 13.65 3.21
N GLN A 299 -67.91 14.07 2.18
CA GLN A 299 -68.47 14.30 0.84
C GLN A 299 -69.01 13.03 0.18
N LEU A 300 -68.33 11.90 0.39
CA LEU A 300 -68.75 10.60 -0.12
C LEU A 300 -70.07 10.15 0.52
N GLU A 301 -70.23 10.37 1.82
CA GLU A 301 -71.44 9.99 2.53
C GLU A 301 -72.64 10.87 2.12
N GLU A 302 -72.43 12.18 1.96
CA GLU A 302 -73.46 13.08 1.39
C GLU A 302 -73.89 12.63 -0.03
N ALA A 303 -72.91 12.23 -0.87
CA ALA A 303 -73.20 11.73 -2.20
C ALA A 303 -74.00 10.41 -2.16
N ARG A 304 -73.67 9.49 -1.23
CA ARG A 304 -74.41 8.24 -1.03
C ARG A 304 -75.85 8.48 -0.59
N GLU A 305 -76.06 9.36 0.38
CA GLU A 305 -77.41 9.74 0.82
C GLU A 305 -78.24 10.32 -0.35
N THR A 306 -77.59 11.10 -1.22
CA THR A 306 -78.23 11.68 -2.40
C THR A 306 -78.62 10.60 -3.41
N VAL A 307 -77.73 9.65 -3.69
CA VAL A 307 -78.02 8.51 -4.58
C VAL A 307 -79.14 7.65 -4.01
N GLN A 308 -79.11 7.33 -2.71
CA GLN A 308 -80.14 6.52 -2.07
C GLN A 308 -81.53 7.19 -2.14
N LYS A 309 -81.60 8.52 -1.98
CA LYS A 309 -82.84 9.28 -2.20
C LYS A 309 -83.33 9.16 -3.64
N LEU A 310 -82.44 9.37 -4.62
CA LEU A 310 -82.78 9.26 -6.04
C LEU A 310 -83.21 7.84 -6.45
N GLU A 311 -82.61 6.80 -5.84
CA GLU A 311 -83.01 5.41 -6.06
C GLU A 311 -84.37 5.11 -5.44
N SER A 312 -84.66 5.63 -4.24
CA SER A 312 -85.99 5.50 -3.62
C SER A 312 -87.09 6.23 -4.39
N GLU A 313 -86.76 7.28 -5.14
CA GLU A 313 -87.68 7.96 -6.06
C GLU A 313 -87.86 7.21 -7.39
N ARG A 314 -86.97 6.26 -7.72
CA ARG A 314 -86.95 5.54 -9.00
C ARG A 314 -87.74 4.22 -8.97
N ASP A 315 -88.02 3.66 -7.78
CA ASP A 315 -88.78 2.41 -7.62
C ASP A 315 -90.27 2.49 -8.04
N ASP A 316 -90.79 3.69 -8.34
CA ASP A 316 -92.19 3.90 -8.76
C ASP A 316 -92.43 3.85 -10.28
N SER A 317 -91.48 3.37 -11.09
CA SER A 317 -91.65 3.34 -12.55
C SER A 317 -91.04 2.13 -13.27
N SER A 318 -91.58 0.93 -13.01
CA SER A 318 -91.42 -0.21 -13.94
C SER A 318 -92.37 -0.04 -15.14
N PHE A 319 -91.93 0.64 -16.19
CA PHE A 319 -92.64 0.63 -17.47
C PHE A 319 -92.31 -0.66 -18.23
N SER A 320 -93.19 -1.66 -18.16
CA SER A 320 -93.19 -2.77 -19.12
C SER A 320 -93.83 -2.28 -20.41
N VAL A 321 -93.02 -2.04 -21.44
CA VAL A 321 -93.49 -1.62 -22.77
C VAL A 321 -93.99 -2.82 -23.61
N ILE A 322 -93.76 -4.05 -23.13
CA ILE A 322 -94.08 -5.29 -23.84
C ILE A 322 -94.91 -6.20 -22.94
N ASP A 323 -96.07 -6.63 -23.44
CA ASP A 323 -97.01 -7.47 -22.71
C ASP A 323 -96.85 -8.95 -23.05
N GLU A 324 -97.32 -9.84 -22.16
CA GLU A 324 -97.28 -11.28 -22.39
C GLU A 324 -98.09 -11.74 -23.62
N GLU A 325 -99.01 -10.91 -24.11
CA GLU A 325 -99.84 -11.21 -25.28
C GLU A 325 -99.14 -10.90 -26.62
N ASP A 326 -98.03 -10.15 -26.64
CA ASP A 326 -97.39 -9.72 -27.88
C ASP A 326 -96.92 -10.90 -28.75
N PRO A 327 -97.14 -10.89 -30.08
CA PRO A 327 -97.03 -12.09 -30.92
C PRO A 327 -95.59 -12.40 -31.38
N PHE A 328 -94.61 -12.33 -30.49
CA PHE A 328 -93.22 -12.69 -30.79
C PHE A 328 -92.59 -13.65 -29.76
N PHE A 329 -91.43 -14.18 -30.12
CA PHE A 329 -90.51 -14.91 -29.26
C PHE A 329 -89.08 -14.45 -29.54
N PHE A 330 -88.30 -14.19 -28.49
CA PHE A 330 -86.90 -13.83 -28.60
C PHE A 330 -86.01 -15.03 -28.27
N ILE A 331 -85.01 -15.26 -29.12
CA ILE A 331 -84.14 -16.44 -29.07
C ILE A 331 -82.69 -15.97 -29.07
N THR A 332 -81.93 -16.27 -28.02
CA THR A 332 -80.52 -15.86 -27.88
C THR A 332 -79.57 -17.02 -27.60
N THR A 333 -78.31 -16.85 -27.98
CA THR A 333 -77.18 -17.71 -27.58
C THR A 333 -76.49 -17.21 -26.31
N GLY A 334 -76.80 -15.99 -25.85
CA GLY A 334 -76.23 -15.36 -24.65
C GLY A 334 -76.99 -15.71 -23.36
N ASP A 335 -76.56 -15.12 -22.24
CA ASP A 335 -77.21 -15.28 -20.94
C ASP A 335 -78.61 -14.64 -20.93
N PRO A 336 -79.70 -15.41 -20.77
CA PRO A 336 -81.07 -14.89 -20.73
C PRO A 336 -81.29 -13.82 -19.65
N LYS A 337 -80.53 -13.87 -18.55
CA LYS A 337 -80.64 -12.91 -17.44
C LYS A 337 -80.38 -11.46 -17.84
N ALA A 338 -79.55 -11.25 -18.85
CA ALA A 338 -79.26 -9.91 -19.36
C ALA A 338 -80.49 -9.24 -20.00
N PHE A 339 -81.53 -10.00 -20.32
CA PHE A 339 -82.74 -9.52 -21.00
C PHE A 339 -84.00 -9.54 -20.11
N GLU A 340 -83.92 -10.13 -18.90
CA GLU A 340 -85.06 -10.23 -17.97
C GLU A 340 -85.58 -8.86 -17.50
N ALA A 341 -84.72 -7.83 -17.46
CA ALA A 341 -85.12 -6.46 -17.14
C ALA A 341 -85.97 -5.80 -18.23
N PHE A 342 -85.97 -6.35 -19.45
CA PHE A 342 -86.60 -5.75 -20.62
C PHE A 342 -87.72 -6.62 -21.22
N LEU A 343 -87.64 -7.94 -21.07
CA LEU A 343 -88.54 -8.91 -21.70
C LEU A 343 -89.10 -9.89 -20.66
N PRO A 344 -90.41 -10.21 -20.72
CA PRO A 344 -90.98 -11.26 -19.88
C PRO A 344 -90.28 -12.61 -20.13
N ALA A 345 -90.02 -13.36 -19.06
CA ALA A 345 -89.36 -14.66 -19.14
C ALA A 345 -90.09 -15.66 -20.08
N SER A 346 -91.41 -15.53 -20.21
CA SER A 346 -92.24 -16.35 -21.10
C SER A 346 -91.94 -16.15 -22.60
N LYS A 347 -91.26 -15.06 -22.98
CA LYS A 347 -90.87 -14.73 -24.37
C LYS A 347 -89.40 -15.06 -24.68
N LEU A 348 -88.61 -15.39 -23.67
CA LEU A 348 -87.17 -15.64 -23.77
C LEU A 348 -86.90 -17.13 -23.96
N SER A 349 -86.12 -17.46 -24.97
CA SER A 349 -85.59 -18.81 -25.18
C SER A 349 -84.11 -18.76 -25.48
N SER A 350 -83.36 -19.75 -24.99
CA SER A 350 -81.95 -19.93 -25.32
C SER A 350 -81.74 -21.13 -26.23
N TYR A 351 -80.74 -21.06 -27.10
CA TYR A 351 -80.36 -22.20 -27.92
C TYR A 351 -78.84 -22.37 -28.00
N ASN A 352 -78.40 -23.61 -28.24
CA ASN A 352 -76.99 -23.98 -28.24
C ASN A 352 -76.53 -24.35 -29.66
N THR A 353 -75.45 -23.73 -30.12
CA THR A 353 -74.85 -23.93 -31.45
C THR A 353 -74.29 -25.34 -31.71
N ASP A 354 -74.06 -26.16 -30.68
CA ASP A 354 -73.43 -27.49 -30.79
C ASP A 354 -74.41 -28.63 -31.16
N LEU A 355 -75.72 -28.40 -31.10
CA LEU A 355 -76.76 -29.35 -31.50
C LEU A 355 -77.31 -28.99 -32.89
N THR A 356 -77.86 -29.98 -33.61
CA THR A 356 -78.45 -29.71 -34.94
C THR A 356 -79.62 -28.73 -34.83
N PHE A 357 -79.47 -27.56 -35.44
CA PHE A 357 -80.46 -26.46 -35.48
C PHE A 357 -81.90 -26.93 -35.77
N ALA A 358 -82.06 -27.94 -36.64
CA ALA A 358 -83.37 -28.49 -36.98
C ALA A 358 -84.12 -29.16 -35.80
N GLU A 359 -83.43 -29.48 -34.69
CA GLU A 359 -84.01 -30.14 -33.52
C GLU A 359 -84.47 -29.17 -32.43
N GLN A 360 -83.70 -28.10 -32.20
CA GLN A 360 -84.02 -27.09 -31.19
C GLN A 360 -85.20 -26.20 -31.59
N PHE A 361 -85.50 -26.13 -32.89
CA PHE A 361 -86.55 -25.27 -33.45
C PHE A 361 -87.75 -26.09 -33.96
N LYS A 362 -87.89 -27.37 -33.57
CA LYS A 362 -89.01 -28.26 -33.97
C LYS A 362 -90.38 -27.76 -33.49
N SER A 363 -90.42 -27.03 -32.38
CA SER A 363 -91.63 -26.63 -31.65
C SER A 363 -91.95 -25.14 -31.72
N LEU A 364 -91.37 -24.39 -32.68
CA LEU A 364 -91.71 -22.98 -32.83
C LEU A 364 -93.20 -22.84 -33.24
N PRO A 365 -93.99 -22.03 -32.51
CA PRO A 365 -95.37 -21.77 -32.88
C PRO A 365 -95.40 -21.02 -34.22
N GLN A 366 -96.10 -21.58 -35.21
CA GLN A 366 -96.15 -21.05 -36.58
C GLN A 366 -96.84 -19.67 -36.69
N SER A 367 -97.49 -19.21 -35.63
CA SER A 367 -98.29 -17.96 -35.61
C SER A 367 -97.58 -16.75 -34.98
N LYS A 368 -96.30 -16.83 -34.63
CA LYS A 368 -95.56 -15.76 -33.94
C LYS A 368 -94.24 -15.41 -34.64
N LEU A 369 -93.82 -14.15 -34.54
CA LEU A 369 -92.55 -13.66 -35.07
C LEU A 369 -91.37 -14.18 -34.22
N ALA A 370 -90.42 -14.87 -34.84
CA ALA A 370 -89.20 -15.31 -34.17
C ALA A 370 -88.10 -14.25 -34.32
N ILE A 371 -87.70 -13.62 -33.22
CA ILE A 371 -86.58 -12.66 -33.20
C ILE A 371 -85.34 -13.40 -32.70
N ILE A 372 -84.30 -13.44 -33.51
CA ILE A 372 -83.11 -14.27 -33.25
C ILE A 372 -81.90 -13.36 -33.07
N ASP A 373 -81.25 -13.48 -31.91
CA ASP A 373 -79.96 -12.86 -31.66
C ASP A 373 -78.89 -13.49 -32.55
N SER A 374 -78.24 -12.65 -33.35
CA SER A 374 -77.18 -13.02 -34.27
C SER A 374 -75.78 -12.69 -33.74
N ASN A 375 -75.66 -12.15 -32.53
CA ASN A 375 -74.38 -11.96 -31.86
C ASN A 375 -73.62 -13.30 -31.78
N GLY A 376 -72.42 -13.35 -32.37
CA GLY A 376 -71.57 -14.55 -32.37
C GLY A 376 -71.94 -15.63 -33.40
N LEU A 377 -72.97 -15.43 -34.25
CA LEU A 377 -73.29 -16.36 -35.33
C LEU A 377 -72.47 -16.10 -36.59
N SER A 378 -71.79 -17.13 -37.10
CA SER A 378 -71.16 -17.04 -38.43
C SER A 378 -72.20 -17.01 -39.55
N SER A 379 -71.88 -16.44 -40.72
CA SER A 379 -72.76 -16.42 -41.90
C SER A 379 -73.25 -17.81 -42.34
N LYS A 380 -72.44 -18.87 -42.16
CA LYS A 380 -72.83 -20.26 -42.44
C LYS A 380 -73.96 -20.76 -41.54
N HIS A 381 -73.97 -20.32 -40.27
CA HIS A 381 -75.03 -20.64 -39.32
C HIS A 381 -76.29 -19.87 -39.69
N ILE A 382 -76.20 -18.55 -39.91
CA ILE A 382 -77.33 -17.71 -40.34
C ILE A 382 -78.04 -18.30 -41.57
N LEU A 383 -77.30 -18.69 -42.62
CA LEU A 383 -77.88 -19.31 -43.82
C LEU A 383 -78.59 -20.65 -43.54
N LYS A 384 -78.06 -21.47 -42.64
CA LYS A 384 -78.73 -22.72 -42.22
C LYS A 384 -80.04 -22.42 -41.50
N ILE A 385 -80.04 -21.42 -40.61
CA ILE A 385 -81.23 -20.97 -39.87
C ILE A 385 -82.31 -20.51 -40.85
N GLN A 386 -81.95 -19.60 -41.76
CA GLN A 386 -82.84 -19.10 -42.80
C GLN A 386 -83.43 -20.24 -43.64
N SER A 387 -82.59 -21.18 -44.08
CA SER A 387 -83.04 -22.32 -44.89
C SER A 387 -84.08 -23.19 -44.15
N PHE A 388 -83.95 -23.34 -42.83
CA PHE A 388 -84.88 -24.12 -42.02
C PHE A 388 -86.19 -23.38 -41.76
N LEU A 389 -86.11 -22.10 -41.37
CA LEU A 389 -87.29 -21.27 -41.10
C LEU A 389 -88.12 -21.03 -42.37
N ASN A 390 -87.46 -20.82 -43.51
CA ASN A 390 -88.14 -20.69 -44.82
C ASN A 390 -88.87 -22.00 -45.20
N ARG A 391 -88.26 -23.18 -44.95
CA ARG A 391 -88.92 -24.48 -45.17
C ARG A 391 -90.16 -24.67 -44.28
N LYS A 392 -90.13 -24.14 -43.06
CA LYS A 392 -91.22 -24.23 -42.08
C LYS A 392 -92.25 -23.09 -42.19
N LYS A 393 -92.01 -22.10 -43.06
CA LYS A 393 -92.82 -20.88 -43.24
C LYS A 393 -93.03 -20.11 -41.92
N VAL A 394 -91.97 -19.97 -41.13
CA VAL A 394 -91.99 -19.14 -39.91
C VAL A 394 -91.51 -17.74 -40.24
N SER A 395 -92.19 -16.71 -39.76
CA SER A 395 -91.73 -15.32 -39.86
C SER A 395 -90.60 -15.06 -38.85
N TYR A 396 -89.47 -14.50 -39.29
CA TYR A 396 -88.33 -14.23 -38.42
C TYR A 396 -87.59 -12.93 -38.76
N LYS A 397 -86.89 -12.37 -37.78
CA LYS A 397 -85.94 -11.25 -37.94
C LYS A 397 -84.68 -11.53 -37.11
N PHE A 398 -83.51 -11.16 -37.66
CA PHE A 398 -82.25 -11.21 -36.91
C PHE A 398 -81.95 -9.85 -36.29
N VAL A 399 -81.47 -9.86 -35.05
CA VAL A 399 -81.03 -8.66 -34.31
C VAL A 399 -79.61 -8.88 -33.77
N SER A 400 -78.88 -7.80 -33.52
CA SER A 400 -77.51 -7.84 -32.98
C SER A 400 -77.19 -6.55 -32.22
N GLY A 401 -76.29 -6.62 -31.24
CA GLY A 401 -75.85 -5.48 -30.43
C GLY A 401 -75.97 -5.71 -28.92
N SER A 402 -75.88 -4.64 -28.12
CA SER A 402 -76.10 -4.70 -26.68
C SER A 402 -77.57 -5.01 -26.35
N PRO A 403 -77.89 -5.48 -25.12
CA PRO A 403 -79.26 -5.78 -24.72
C PRO A 403 -80.26 -4.64 -24.96
N GLU A 404 -79.87 -3.40 -24.68
CA GLU A 404 -80.73 -2.22 -24.89
C GLU A 404 -81.01 -1.98 -26.37
N ARG A 405 -80.01 -2.21 -27.22
CA ARG A 405 -80.15 -2.04 -28.67
C ARG A 405 -81.06 -3.11 -29.27
N ILE A 406 -80.89 -4.36 -28.83
CA ILE A 406 -81.75 -5.48 -29.22
C ILE A 406 -83.19 -5.21 -28.81
N PHE A 407 -83.43 -4.75 -27.57
CA PHE A 407 -84.76 -4.41 -27.09
C PHE A 407 -85.43 -3.31 -27.93
N ARG A 408 -84.70 -2.24 -28.26
CA ARG A 408 -85.22 -1.20 -29.17
C ARG A 408 -85.56 -1.73 -30.56
N SER A 409 -84.75 -2.65 -31.10
CA SER A 409 -85.04 -3.30 -32.39
C SER A 409 -86.28 -4.19 -32.33
N ILE A 410 -86.50 -4.88 -31.20
CA ILE A 410 -87.73 -5.67 -30.98
C ILE A 410 -88.96 -4.77 -31.02
N ILE A 411 -88.96 -3.67 -30.26
CA ILE A 411 -90.06 -2.69 -30.27
C ILE A 411 -90.31 -2.18 -31.69
N TYR A 412 -89.24 -1.78 -32.39
CA TYR A 412 -89.34 -1.29 -33.77
C TYR A 412 -90.01 -2.30 -34.73
N TYR A 413 -89.72 -3.60 -34.60
CA TYR A 413 -90.35 -4.63 -35.45
C TYR A 413 -91.81 -4.91 -35.08
N LEU A 414 -92.19 -4.74 -33.81
CA LEU A 414 -93.57 -4.90 -33.36
C LEU A 414 -94.45 -3.72 -33.79
N GLU A 415 -93.89 -2.51 -33.89
CA GLU A 415 -94.64 -1.28 -34.18
C GLU A 415 -94.98 -1.02 -35.65
N GLY A 416 -94.44 -1.76 -36.64
CA GLY A 416 -94.97 -1.64 -38.01
C GLY A 416 -94.12 -2.00 -39.25
N ASP A 417 -92.96 -2.65 -39.15
CA ASP A 417 -92.19 -3.10 -40.34
C ASP A 417 -92.15 -4.64 -40.48
N ALA A 418 -93.29 -5.27 -40.18
CA ALA A 418 -93.52 -6.71 -40.34
C ALA A 418 -94.11 -7.09 -41.72
N SER A 419 -93.87 -6.27 -42.75
CA SER A 419 -94.27 -6.54 -44.15
C SER A 419 -93.08 -6.95 -45.03
N ASP A 420 -93.08 -8.23 -45.41
CA ASP A 420 -92.42 -8.92 -46.53
C ASP A 420 -90.99 -8.53 -46.98
N GLU A 421 -90.03 -9.41 -46.65
CA GLU A 421 -89.05 -9.89 -47.64
C GLU A 421 -89.17 -11.42 -47.70
N GLN A 422 -89.63 -11.94 -48.85
CA GLN A 422 -89.77 -13.38 -49.14
C GLN A 422 -88.42 -14.07 -49.40
#